data_AF-A0A820N0L8-F1
#
_entry.id   AF-A0A820N0L8-F1
#
_cell.length_a   1.000
_cell.length_b   1.000
_cell.length_c   1.000
_cell.angle_alpha   90.00
_cell.angle_beta   90.00
_cell.angle_gamma   90.00
#
_symmetry.space_group_name_H-M   'P 1'
#
loop_
_entity.id
_entity.type
_entity.pdbx_description
1 polymer ?
#
loop_
_entity_poly.entity_id
_entity_poly.type
_entity_poly.pdbx_seq_one_letter_code
_entity_poly.pdbx_strand_id
1 'polypeptide(L)'
;KHLKCKFEFFITRLMELIVSEQSKISYEQKEIALETIVQLLRIPGLPAELYLNYDCDLYSTNLFEELTKMLSKNAFPVAGLTSTHILSLDALLSVIDHIELECQFQVQRQKNDCMLKYELILSYKTVKIEISFFWI
;
A
#
# COMPACT_ATOMS: atom_id res chain seq x y z
N LYS A 1 -8.32 -4.75 18.39
CA LYS A 1 -7.00 -4.87 19.09
C LYS A 1 -6.34 -6.24 18.88
N HIS A 2 -6.97 -7.37 19.23
CA HIS A 2 -6.31 -8.69 19.09
C HIS A 2 -5.85 -9.05 17.68
N LEU A 3 -6.61 -8.72 16.63
CA LEU A 3 -6.21 -9.00 15.25
C LEU A 3 -5.00 -8.17 14.81
N LYS A 4 -4.96 -6.89 15.18
CA LYS A 4 -3.84 -5.97 14.94
C LYS A 4 -2.53 -6.54 15.51
N CYS A 5 -2.51 -6.86 16.80
CA CYS A 5 -1.31 -7.43 17.43
C CYS A 5 -0.88 -8.79 16.83
N LYS A 6 -1.84 -9.64 16.43
CA LYS A 6 -1.51 -10.91 15.78
C LYS A 6 -0.87 -10.71 14.40
N PHE A 7 -1.36 -9.73 13.65
CA PHE A 7 -0.85 -9.43 12.31
C PHE A 7 0.53 -8.77 12.39
N GLU A 8 0.72 -7.83 13.31
CA GLU A 8 2.02 -7.24 13.64
C GLU A 8 3.05 -8.33 13.99
N PHE A 9 2.67 -9.25 14.90
CA PHE A 9 3.55 -10.35 15.27
C PHE A 9 3.88 -11.23 14.05
N PHE A 10 2.90 -11.55 13.21
CA PHE A 10 3.12 -12.34 12.01
C PHE A 10 4.12 -11.69 11.05
N ILE A 11 3.94 -10.41 10.70
CA ILE A 11 4.87 -9.69 9.83
C ILE A 11 6.25 -9.59 10.48
N THR A 12 6.31 -9.27 11.77
CA THR A 12 7.58 -9.18 12.51
C THR A 12 8.32 -10.51 12.52
N ARG A 13 7.61 -11.64 12.68
CA ARG A 13 8.21 -12.98 12.57
C ARG A 13 8.76 -13.27 11.17
N LEU A 14 8.05 -12.87 10.11
CA LEU A 14 8.57 -13.01 8.74
C LEU A 14 9.83 -12.18 8.53
N MET A 15 9.84 -10.92 8.99
CA MET A 15 11.01 -10.04 8.91
C MET A 15 12.21 -10.64 9.65
N GLU A 16 12.00 -11.15 10.86
CA GLU A 16 13.05 -11.82 11.65
C GLU A 16 13.61 -13.06 10.94
N LEU A 17 12.76 -13.86 10.30
CA LEU A 17 13.21 -15.03 9.54
C LEU A 17 14.11 -14.63 8.36
N ILE A 18 13.73 -13.57 7.63
CA ILE A 18 14.46 -13.09 6.44
C ILE A 18 15.87 -12.62 6.81
N VAL A 19 15.99 -11.83 7.88
CA VAL A 19 17.28 -11.26 8.32
C VAL A 19 18.09 -12.18 9.23
N SER A 20 17.59 -13.37 9.56
CA SER A 20 18.25 -14.24 10.53
C SER A 20 19.54 -14.86 9.97
N GLU A 21 20.64 -14.71 10.67
CA GLU A 21 21.92 -15.37 10.36
C GLU A 21 22.08 -16.74 11.06
N GLN A 22 21.01 -17.27 11.65
CA GLN A 22 21.05 -18.55 12.34
C GLN A 22 21.22 -19.70 11.34
N SER A 23 22.20 -20.57 11.57
CA SER A 23 22.49 -21.75 10.72
C SER A 23 21.34 -22.75 10.60
N LYS A 24 20.33 -22.66 11.47
CA LYS A 24 19.12 -23.50 11.44
C LYS A 24 18.10 -23.04 10.41
N ILE A 25 18.16 -21.77 9.98
CA ILE A 25 17.23 -21.21 9.00
C ILE A 25 17.85 -21.38 7.62
N SER A 26 17.21 -22.18 6.79
CA SER A 26 17.69 -22.43 5.43
C SER A 26 17.42 -21.24 4.52
N TYR A 27 18.16 -21.17 3.41
CA TYR A 27 17.96 -20.13 2.41
C TYR A 27 16.52 -20.15 1.84
N GLU A 28 16.01 -21.36 1.58
CA GLU A 28 14.66 -21.58 1.06
C GLU A 28 13.59 -21.07 2.02
N GLN A 29 13.82 -21.19 3.34
CA GLN A 29 12.91 -20.63 4.34
C GLN A 29 12.87 -19.10 4.31
N LYS A 30 14.02 -18.45 4.08
CA LYS A 30 14.09 -16.99 3.88
C LYS A 30 13.35 -16.58 2.62
N GLU A 31 13.53 -17.33 1.54
CA GLU A 31 12.88 -17.09 0.25
C GLU A 31 11.36 -17.20 0.40
N ILE A 32 10.84 -18.27 1.01
CA ILE A 32 9.40 -18.45 1.25
C ILE A 32 8.83 -17.32 2.13
N ALA A 33 9.56 -16.92 3.18
CA ALA A 33 9.12 -15.82 4.04
C ALA A 33 9.01 -14.50 3.25
N LEU A 34 9.96 -14.25 2.36
CA LEU A 34 9.99 -13.04 1.54
C LEU A 34 8.93 -13.08 0.43
N GLU A 35 8.72 -14.21 -0.23
CA GLU A 35 7.61 -14.42 -1.18
C GLU A 35 6.26 -14.16 -0.52
N THR A 36 6.10 -14.58 0.75
CA THR A 36 4.88 -14.30 1.52
C THR A 36 4.69 -12.80 1.73
N ILE A 37 5.77 -12.06 2.04
CA ILE A 37 5.70 -10.59 2.15
C ILE A 37 5.34 -9.94 0.82
N VAL A 38 5.95 -10.37 -0.29
CA VAL A 38 5.62 -9.88 -1.64
C VAL A 38 4.14 -10.09 -1.94
N GLN A 39 3.61 -11.29 -1.65
CA GLN A 39 2.20 -11.61 -1.86
C GLN A 39 1.28 -10.72 -1.02
N LEU A 40 1.63 -10.46 0.23
CA LEU A 40 0.88 -9.55 1.09
C LEU A 40 0.88 -8.12 0.51
N LEU A 41 2.05 -7.60 0.13
CA LEU A 41 2.17 -6.24 -0.40
C LEU A 41 1.48 -6.06 -1.76
N ARG A 42 1.25 -7.14 -2.51
CA ARG A 42 0.42 -7.13 -3.73
C ARG A 42 -1.07 -7.03 -3.45
N ILE A 43 -1.56 -7.32 -2.24
CA ILE A 43 -2.98 -7.18 -1.90
C ILE A 43 -3.36 -5.69 -1.97
N PRO A 44 -4.32 -5.30 -2.81
CA PRO A 44 -4.75 -3.90 -2.95
C PRO A 44 -5.16 -3.30 -1.61
N GLY A 45 -4.64 -2.11 -1.32
CA GLY A 45 -4.92 -1.37 -0.09
C GLY A 45 -4.14 -1.84 1.14
N LEU A 46 -3.57 -3.06 1.17
CA LEU A 46 -2.84 -3.54 2.35
C LEU A 46 -1.64 -2.65 2.73
N PRO A 47 -0.79 -2.17 1.80
CA PRO A 47 0.30 -1.26 2.16
C PRO A 47 -0.19 0.02 2.83
N ALA A 48 -1.29 0.60 2.35
CA ALA A 48 -1.90 1.80 2.94
C ALA A 48 -2.50 1.50 4.32
N GLU A 49 -3.19 0.37 4.47
CA GLU A 49 -3.72 -0.09 5.76
C GLU A 49 -2.61 -0.35 6.78
N LEU A 50 -1.47 -0.90 6.36
CA LEU A 50 -0.30 -1.06 7.23
C LEU A 50 0.19 0.29 7.74
N TYR A 51 0.37 1.26 6.85
CA TYR A 51 0.81 2.61 7.21
C TYR A 51 -0.18 3.32 8.15
N LEU A 52 -1.48 3.30 7.82
CA LEU A 52 -2.51 3.97 8.61
C LEU A 52 -2.71 3.33 9.98
N ASN A 53 -2.67 2.00 10.06
CA ASN A 53 -2.94 1.30 11.31
C ASN A 53 -1.72 1.25 12.24
N TYR A 54 -0.49 1.19 11.74
CA TYR A 54 0.70 1.01 12.58
C TYR A 54 1.54 2.28 12.71
N ASP A 55 1.93 2.90 11.59
CA ASP A 55 2.86 4.04 11.60
C ASP A 55 2.20 5.38 11.96
N CYS A 56 0.88 5.51 11.77
CA CYS A 56 0.14 6.75 12.06
C CYS A 56 -0.44 6.82 13.49
N ASP A 57 -0.17 5.82 14.34
CA ASP A 57 -0.67 5.77 15.72
C ASP A 57 0.47 5.93 16.73
N LEU A 58 0.38 6.94 17.60
CA LEU A 58 1.38 7.29 18.61
C LEU A 58 1.77 6.14 19.55
N TYR A 59 0.89 5.15 19.73
CA TYR A 59 1.10 4.02 20.64
C TYR A 59 1.43 2.72 19.91
N SER A 60 1.58 2.76 18.58
CA SER A 60 1.87 1.60 17.75
C SER A 60 3.31 1.62 17.25
N THR A 61 3.80 0.47 16.79
CA THR A 61 5.10 0.33 16.16
C THR A 61 5.06 0.86 14.72
N ASN A 62 6.18 1.37 14.21
CA ASN A 62 6.29 1.79 12.80
C ASN A 62 6.54 0.56 11.91
N LEU A 63 5.59 -0.38 11.90
CA LEU A 63 5.71 -1.68 11.24
C LEU A 63 5.98 -1.54 9.73
N PHE A 64 5.32 -0.59 9.05
CA PHE A 64 5.48 -0.42 7.61
C PHE A 64 6.84 0.22 7.26
N GLU A 65 7.27 1.23 8.02
CA GLU A 65 8.62 1.80 7.91
C GLU A 65 9.70 0.73 8.12
N GLU A 66 9.59 -0.09 9.18
CA GLU A 66 10.56 -1.14 9.48
C GLU A 66 10.61 -2.20 8.38
N LEU A 67 9.45 -2.61 7.87
CA LEU A 67 9.33 -3.55 6.75
C LEU A 67 10.00 -3.02 5.48
N THR A 68 9.65 -1.81 5.05
CA THR A 68 10.21 -1.21 3.84
C THR A 68 11.71 -0.94 3.96
N LYS A 69 12.19 -0.58 5.15
CA LYS A 69 13.62 -0.42 5.45
C LYS A 69 14.38 -1.74 5.39
N MET A 70 13.80 -2.82 5.89
CA MET A 70 14.39 -4.17 5.79
C MET A 70 14.48 -4.59 4.32
N LEU A 71 13.39 -4.44 3.56
CA LEU A 71 13.36 -4.75 2.13
C LEU A 71 14.38 -3.93 1.34
N SER A 72 14.51 -2.63 1.64
CA SER A 72 15.50 -1.75 1.00
C SER A 72 16.92 -2.25 1.22
N LYS A 73 17.30 -2.58 2.46
CA LYS A 73 18.62 -3.15 2.74
C LYS A 73 18.85 -4.48 2.03
N ASN A 74 17.83 -5.34 1.99
CA ASN A 74 17.93 -6.65 1.37
C ASN A 74 17.87 -6.60 -0.17
N ALA A 75 17.44 -5.48 -0.78
CA ALA A 75 17.42 -5.32 -2.23
C ALA A 75 18.81 -4.98 -2.82
N PHE A 76 19.73 -4.45 -2.00
CA PHE A 76 21.07 -4.05 -2.44
C PHE A 76 22.15 -5.02 -1.92
N PRO A 77 22.57 -6.01 -2.72
CA PRO A 77 23.58 -6.98 -2.30
C PRO A 77 24.91 -6.31 -2.02
N VAL A 78 25.53 -6.67 -0.88
CA VAL A 78 26.94 -6.33 -0.59
C VAL A 78 27.89 -7.28 -1.32
N ALA A 79 27.50 -8.55 -1.49
CA ALA A 79 28.26 -9.54 -2.23
C ALA A 79 27.34 -10.65 -2.76
N GLY A 80 27.43 -10.93 -4.08
CA GLY A 80 26.64 -11.96 -4.74
C GLY A 80 25.15 -11.58 -4.90
N LEU A 81 24.62 -11.77 -6.10
CA LEU A 81 23.20 -11.58 -6.36
C LEU A 81 22.45 -12.90 -6.09
N THR A 82 21.33 -12.80 -5.38
CA THR A 82 20.47 -13.95 -5.03
C THR A 82 19.00 -13.61 -5.30
N SER A 83 18.11 -14.61 -5.33
CA SER A 83 16.68 -14.39 -5.55
C SER A 83 16.04 -13.51 -4.46
N THR A 84 16.55 -13.55 -3.23
CA THR A 84 16.06 -12.69 -2.13
C THR A 84 16.23 -11.20 -2.41
N HIS A 85 17.30 -10.80 -3.11
CA HIS A 85 17.48 -9.39 -3.51
C HIS A 85 16.43 -8.96 -4.53
N ILE A 86 16.16 -9.83 -5.51
CA ILE A 86 15.17 -9.59 -6.57
C ILE A 86 13.76 -9.51 -5.97
N LEU A 87 13.40 -10.44 -5.08
CA LEU A 87 12.12 -10.45 -4.38
C LEU A 87 11.94 -9.21 -3.49
N SER A 88 13.00 -8.74 -2.85
CA SER A 88 12.93 -7.53 -2.02
C SER A 88 12.70 -6.28 -2.85
N LEU A 89 13.35 -6.20 -4.02
CA LEU A 89 13.11 -5.12 -4.97
C LEU A 89 11.68 -5.17 -5.53
N ASP A 90 11.20 -6.36 -5.91
CA ASP A 90 9.84 -6.57 -6.40
C ASP A 90 8.77 -6.16 -5.36
N ALA A 91 9.00 -6.50 -4.08
CA ALA A 91 8.15 -6.03 -2.99
C ALA A 91 8.07 -4.50 -2.91
N LEU A 92 9.21 -3.81 -3.04
CA LEU A 92 9.26 -2.34 -3.01
C LEU A 92 8.57 -1.72 -4.22
N LEU A 93 8.78 -2.29 -5.41
CA LEU A 93 8.11 -1.84 -6.64
C LEU A 93 6.59 -2.01 -6.52
N SER A 94 6.11 -3.14 -5.98
CA SER A 94 4.68 -3.34 -5.75
C SER A 94 4.07 -2.27 -4.84
N VAL A 95 4.80 -1.79 -3.83
CA VAL A 95 4.32 -0.69 -2.97
C VAL A 95 4.22 0.62 -3.76
N ILE A 96 5.22 0.91 -4.60
CA ILE A 96 5.22 2.11 -5.45
C ILE A 96 4.05 2.06 -6.45
N ASP A 97 3.84 0.92 -7.10
CA ASP A 97 2.73 0.72 -8.04
C ASP A 97 1.37 0.95 -7.35
N HIS A 98 1.19 0.48 -6.11
CA HIS A 98 -0.03 0.74 -5.34
C HIS A 98 -0.23 2.22 -5.04
N ILE A 99 0.83 2.93 -4.65
CA ILE A 99 0.75 4.38 -4.40
C ILE A 99 0.40 5.12 -5.70
N GLU A 100 1.05 4.75 -6.81
CA GLU A 100 0.76 5.35 -8.12
C GLU A 100 -0.70 5.13 -8.52
N LEU A 101 -1.20 3.89 -8.42
CA LEU A 101 -2.58 3.55 -8.74
C LEU A 101 -3.56 4.34 -7.88
N GLU A 102 -3.35 4.42 -6.57
CA GLU A 102 -4.22 5.16 -5.66
C GLU A 102 -4.21 6.66 -5.97
N CYS A 103 -3.05 7.25 -6.30
CA CYS A 103 -2.96 8.63 -6.76
C CYS A 103 -3.75 8.86 -8.05
N GLN A 104 -3.66 7.96 -9.03
CA GLN A 104 -4.42 8.05 -10.28
C GLN A 104 -5.94 7.97 -10.03
N PHE A 105 -6.38 7.04 -9.17
CA PHE A 105 -7.79 6.92 -8.78
C PHE A 105 -8.31 8.18 -8.09
N GLN A 106 -7.53 8.79 -7.20
CA GLN A 106 -7.91 10.03 -6.53
C GLN A 106 -8.05 11.20 -7.50
N VAL A 107 -7.10 11.34 -8.45
CA VAL A 107 -7.18 12.37 -9.50
C VAL A 107 -8.43 12.17 -10.36
N GLN A 108 -8.74 10.92 -10.73
CA GLN A 108 -9.94 10.62 -11.51
C GLN A 108 -11.22 10.89 -10.72
N ARG A 109 -11.25 10.52 -9.43
CA ARG A 109 -12.40 10.80 -8.54
C ARG A 109 -12.66 12.30 -8.42
N GLN A 110 -11.61 13.10 -8.22
CA GLN A 110 -11.73 14.57 -8.18
C GLN A 110 -12.26 15.16 -9.49
N LYS A 111 -11.81 14.64 -10.65
CA LYS A 111 -12.35 15.06 -11.96
C LYS A 111 -13.84 14.72 -12.10
N ASN A 112 -14.24 13.51 -11.70
CA ASN A 112 -15.63 13.08 -11.76
C ASN A 112 -16.53 13.92 -10.84
N ASP A 113 -16.08 14.22 -9.62
CA ASP A 113 -16.82 15.08 -8.67
C ASP A 113 -17.00 16.51 -9.21
N CYS A 114 -15.96 17.04 -9.86
CA CYS A 114 -16.04 18.34 -10.52
C CYS A 114 -17.05 18.31 -11.68
N MET A 115 -16.99 17.29 -12.53
CA MET A 115 -17.92 17.13 -13.66
C MET A 115 -19.37 17.01 -13.21
N LEU A 116 -19.64 16.20 -12.19
CA LEU A 116 -20.98 16.06 -11.60
C LEU A 116 -21.51 17.40 -11.05
N LYS A 117 -20.65 18.21 -10.41
CA LYS A 117 -21.03 19.57 -9.98
C LYS A 117 -21.41 20.46 -11.16
N TYR A 118 -20.68 20.40 -12.27
CA TYR A 118 -21.01 21.18 -13.48
C TYR A 118 -22.34 20.75 -14.10
N GLU A 119 -22.61 19.45 -14.21
CA GLU A 119 -23.88 18.93 -14.73
C GLU A 119 -25.07 19.34 -13.85
N LEU A 120 -24.91 19.26 -12.53
CA LEU A 120 -25.92 19.74 -11.57
C LEU A 120 -26.20 21.24 -11.74
N ILE A 121 -25.16 22.07 -11.89
CA ILE A 121 -25.31 23.52 -12.11
C ILE A 121 -26.00 23.81 -13.44
N LEU A 122 -25.65 23.09 -14.51
CA LEU A 122 -26.28 23.24 -15.82
C LEU A 122 -27.76 22.85 -15.75
N SER A 123 -28.08 21.70 -15.16
CA SER A 123 -29.46 21.25 -14.94
C SER A 123 -30.29 22.29 -14.17
N TYR A 124 -29.74 22.82 -13.07
CA TYR A 124 -30.43 23.85 -12.28
C TYR A 124 -30.65 25.15 -13.06
N LYS A 125 -29.68 25.56 -13.90
CA LYS A 125 -29.84 26.72 -14.78
C LYS A 125 -30.92 26.48 -15.84
N THR A 126 -30.94 25.32 -16.48
CA THR A 126 -31.93 24.97 -17.51
C THR A 126 -33.34 24.98 -16.93
N VAL A 127 -33.57 24.32 -15.80
CA VAL A 127 -34.86 24.30 -15.11
C VAL A 127 -35.29 25.72 -14.70
N LYS A 128 -34.37 26.55 -14.21
CA LYS A 128 -34.66 27.93 -13.82
C LYS A 128 -35.06 28.81 -15.01
N ILE A 129 -34.44 28.58 -16.17
CA ILE A 129 -34.79 29.26 -17.43
C ILE A 129 -36.17 28.81 -17.90
N GLU A 130 -36.45 27.51 -17.93
CA GLU A 130 -37.76 26.96 -18.34
C GLU A 130 -38.91 27.49 -17.49
N ILE A 131 -38.73 27.55 -16.16
CA ILE A 131 -39.73 28.14 -15.26
C ILE A 131 -39.90 29.64 -15.55
N SER A 132 -38.82 30.37 -15.84
CA SER A 132 -38.90 31.80 -16.15
C SER A 132 -39.65 32.09 -17.46
N PHE A 133 -39.62 31.17 -18.42
CA PHE A 133 -40.41 31.26 -19.66
C PHE A 133 -41.88 30.89 -19.48
N PHE A 134 -42.25 30.20 -18.40
CA PHE A 134 -43.64 29.82 -18.11
C PHE A 134 -44.45 30.91 -17.40
N TRP A 135 -43.80 32.02 -17.01
CA TRP A 135 -44.40 33.17 -16.33
C TRP A 135 -44.37 34.47 -17.17
N ILE A 136 -44.21 34.33 -18.50
CA ILE A 136 -44.35 35.40 -19.51
C ILE A 136 -45.45 34.97 -20.48
#